data_AF-X5XGL7-F1
#
_entry.id   AF-X5XGL7-F1
#
_cell.length_a   1.000
_cell.length_b   1.000
_cell.length_c   1.000
_cell.angle_alpha   90.00
_cell.angle_beta   90.00
_cell.angle_gamma   90.00
#
_symmetry.space_group_name_H-M   'P 1'
#
loop_
_entity.id
_entity.type
_entity.pdbx_description
1 polymer ?
#
loop_
_entity_poly.entity_id
_entity_poly.type
_entity_poly.pdbx_seq_one_letter_code
_entity_poly.pdbx_strand_id
1 'polypeptide(L)'
;MDINGRSLPETVLLSIRGRKARKANATPRKHIEGAQMVVASYNVHKCIGTDRRFDPERTARVIREIGPDVIALQEADNRFGDRAGLLDLARIEHETGLVPVPVSGSGKGHGWRGNVLLFKRGTVRDVHQIKLPGLEPRGALVAEIDLDETRTLRVIAAHLGLLRRSRSEQARVVLDIMSNQDERPTLLLGDLNEWRLGNRSALKTLHATFGFTPAAVPTFPSGLPVLALDRIMANRHGMVSSVEAHDTPLSRVASDHLPLTAFVSL
;
A
#
# COMPACT_ATOMS: atom_id res chain seq x y z
N MET A 1 -14.96 -23.50 -0.79
CA MET A 1 -14.51 -23.56 -2.20
C MET A 1 -13.41 -22.53 -2.36
N ASP A 2 -12.16 -22.99 -2.47
CA ASP A 2 -10.96 -22.15 -2.51
C ASP A 2 -10.63 -21.77 -3.95
N ILE A 3 -11.11 -20.61 -4.40
CA ILE A 3 -10.88 -20.15 -5.78
C ILE A 3 -9.77 -19.09 -5.85
N ASN A 4 -8.63 -19.36 -5.19
CA ASN A 4 -7.28 -18.99 -5.68
C ASN A 4 -6.12 -19.43 -4.76
N GLY A 5 -6.28 -20.51 -3.99
CA GLY A 5 -5.21 -21.05 -3.11
C GLY A 5 -4.08 -21.75 -3.89
N ARG A 6 -3.40 -21.03 -4.77
CA ARG A 6 -2.26 -21.56 -5.56
C ARG A 6 -1.11 -21.91 -4.63
N SER A 7 -0.43 -23.01 -4.95
CA SER A 7 0.82 -23.39 -4.32
C SER A 7 1.96 -22.44 -4.74
N LEU A 8 3.03 -22.39 -3.94
CA LEU A 8 4.21 -21.58 -4.26
C LEU A 8 4.86 -22.01 -5.60
N PRO A 9 5.02 -23.32 -5.92
CA PRO A 9 5.53 -23.76 -7.22
C PRO A 9 4.69 -23.29 -8.41
N GLU A 10 3.35 -23.33 -8.31
CA GLU A 10 2.45 -22.82 -9.35
C GLU A 10 2.62 -21.31 -9.56
N THR A 11 2.77 -20.56 -8.48
CA THR A 11 2.98 -19.10 -8.53
C THR A 11 4.33 -18.75 -9.16
N VAL A 12 5.38 -19.53 -8.87
CA VAL A 12 6.69 -19.41 -9.53
C VAL A 12 6.57 -19.68 -11.03
N LEU A 13 5.92 -20.77 -11.42
CA LEU A 13 5.77 -21.16 -12.83
C LEU A 13 5.01 -20.09 -13.62
N LEU A 14 3.92 -19.57 -13.06
CA LEU A 14 3.15 -18.48 -13.67
C LEU A 14 3.98 -17.20 -13.80
N SER A 15 4.81 -16.88 -12.81
CA SER A 15 5.68 -15.70 -12.85
C SER A 15 6.76 -15.81 -13.91
N ILE A 16 7.35 -17.00 -14.09
CA ILE A 16 8.30 -17.30 -15.16
C ILE A 16 7.59 -17.19 -16.53
N ARG A 17 6.43 -17.82 -16.70
CA ARG A 17 5.64 -17.79 -17.95
C ARG A 17 5.22 -16.36 -18.31
N GLY A 18 4.81 -15.57 -17.32
CA GLY A 18 4.40 -14.17 -17.50
C GLY A 18 5.56 -13.22 -17.83
N ARG A 19 6.81 -13.59 -17.51
CA ARG A 19 8.00 -12.72 -17.67
C ARG A 19 8.22 -12.22 -19.09
N LYS A 20 7.86 -13.02 -20.11
CA LYS A 20 7.96 -12.60 -21.54
C LYS A 20 6.84 -11.62 -21.94
N ALA A 21 5.61 -11.83 -21.49
CA ALA A 21 4.48 -10.92 -21.77
C ALA A 21 4.62 -9.56 -21.05
N ARG A 22 5.22 -9.55 -19.85
CA ARG A 22 5.43 -8.34 -19.04
C ARG A 22 6.55 -7.41 -19.52
N LYS A 23 7.28 -7.75 -20.59
CA LYS A 23 8.23 -6.81 -21.23
C LYS A 23 7.53 -5.85 -22.20
N ALA A 24 6.26 -6.10 -22.54
CA ALA A 24 5.60 -5.44 -23.67
C ALA A 24 4.62 -4.31 -23.30
N ASN A 25 4.09 -4.24 -22.07
CA ASN A 25 2.99 -3.31 -21.76
C ASN A 25 3.21 -2.59 -20.41
N ALA A 26 3.59 -1.32 -20.47
CA ALA A 26 3.21 -0.32 -19.48
C ALA A 26 2.20 0.60 -20.14
N THR A 27 0.96 0.12 -20.31
CA THR A 27 -0.10 0.98 -20.83
C THR A 27 -0.51 1.92 -19.70
N PRO A 28 -0.47 3.25 -19.90
CA PRO A 28 -0.96 4.19 -18.89
C PRO A 28 -2.39 3.80 -18.48
N ARG A 29 -2.65 3.67 -17.18
CA ARG A 29 -4.00 3.44 -16.68
C ARG A 29 -4.83 4.68 -17.00
N LYS A 30 -5.63 4.62 -18.07
CA LYS A 30 -6.60 5.67 -18.37
C LYS A 30 -7.69 5.61 -17.30
N HIS A 31 -8.02 6.75 -16.70
CA HIS A 31 -9.29 6.91 -16.00
C HIS A 31 -10.38 6.42 -16.95
N ILE A 32 -11.05 5.33 -16.61
CA ILE A 32 -12.24 4.90 -17.32
C ILE A 32 -13.32 5.93 -16.94
N GLU A 33 -14.05 6.44 -17.93
CA GLU A 33 -15.13 7.39 -17.69
C GLU A 33 -16.13 6.78 -16.69
N GLY A 34 -16.25 7.44 -15.53
CA GLY A 34 -17.04 7.00 -14.38
C GLY A 34 -16.21 6.90 -13.11
N ALA A 35 -16.17 7.99 -12.32
CA ALA A 35 -15.92 8.10 -10.86
C ALA A 35 -14.91 7.17 -10.14
N GLN A 36 -14.01 6.46 -10.84
CA GLN A 36 -13.09 5.52 -10.23
C GLN A 36 -11.78 6.20 -9.84
N MET A 37 -11.51 6.16 -8.54
CA MET A 37 -10.26 6.64 -7.94
C MET A 37 -9.17 5.58 -8.10
N VAL A 38 -7.95 5.99 -8.45
CA VAL A 38 -6.78 5.10 -8.48
C VAL A 38 -6.09 5.14 -7.12
N VAL A 39 -5.98 3.99 -6.46
CA VAL A 39 -5.25 3.87 -5.20
C VAL A 39 -4.04 2.95 -5.34
N ALA A 40 -2.98 3.23 -4.57
CA ALA A 40 -1.76 2.44 -4.61
C ALA A 40 -1.11 2.23 -3.23
N SER A 41 -0.41 1.11 -3.06
CA SER A 41 0.52 0.88 -1.96
C SER A 41 1.90 0.58 -2.50
N TYR A 42 2.95 1.12 -1.90
CA TYR A 42 4.31 0.88 -2.34
C TYR A 42 5.33 0.91 -1.19
N ASN A 43 5.93 -0.25 -0.89
CA ASN A 43 7.15 -0.29 -0.09
C ASN A 43 8.33 0.19 -0.95
N VAL A 44 8.85 1.38 -0.64
CA VAL A 44 9.89 2.04 -1.45
C VAL A 44 11.30 1.58 -1.11
N HIS A 45 11.45 0.65 -0.15
CA HIS A 45 12.74 0.10 0.27
C HIS A 45 13.80 1.19 0.56
N LYS A 46 13.40 2.26 1.25
CA LYS A 46 14.24 3.43 1.54
C LYS A 46 14.80 4.10 0.29
N CYS A 47 14.08 4.02 -0.83
CA CYS A 47 14.51 4.47 -2.15
C CYS A 47 15.81 3.80 -2.64
N ILE A 48 16.15 2.62 -2.11
CA ILE A 48 17.27 1.80 -2.57
C ILE A 48 16.73 0.77 -3.54
N GLY A 49 17.24 0.78 -4.77
CA GLY A 49 16.81 -0.17 -5.79
C GLY A 49 17.42 -1.56 -5.65
N THR A 50 16.96 -2.48 -6.50
CA THR A 50 17.58 -3.82 -6.63
C THR A 50 19.01 -3.76 -7.16
N ASP A 51 19.41 -2.62 -7.73
CA ASP A 51 20.78 -2.24 -8.09
C ASP A 51 21.61 -1.68 -6.92
N ARG A 52 21.04 -1.65 -5.71
CA ARG A 52 21.63 -1.13 -4.46
C ARG A 52 21.95 0.37 -4.47
N ARG A 53 21.41 1.12 -5.42
CA ARG A 53 21.59 2.58 -5.48
C ARG A 53 20.45 3.29 -4.77
N PHE A 54 20.79 4.26 -3.92
CA PHE A 54 19.82 5.20 -3.36
C PHE A 54 19.46 6.25 -4.42
N ASP A 55 18.20 6.25 -4.85
CA ASP A 55 17.67 7.18 -5.87
C ASP A 55 16.18 7.50 -5.56
N PRO A 56 15.91 8.52 -4.72
CA PRO A 56 14.55 8.99 -4.44
C PRO A 56 13.79 9.47 -5.67
N GLU A 57 14.48 10.05 -6.65
CA GLU A 57 13.87 10.51 -7.90
C GLU A 57 13.35 9.32 -8.73
N ARG A 58 14.03 8.17 -8.68
CA ARG A 58 13.52 6.93 -9.28
C ARG A 58 12.21 6.49 -8.64
N THR A 59 12.09 6.58 -7.32
CA THR A 59 10.82 6.31 -6.63
C THR A 59 9.75 7.31 -7.04
N ALA A 60 10.07 8.62 -7.10
CA ALA A 60 9.14 9.65 -7.58
C ALA A 60 8.67 9.37 -9.02
N ARG A 61 9.56 8.95 -9.93
CA ARG A 61 9.19 8.53 -11.30
C ARG A 61 8.19 7.38 -11.31
N VAL A 62 8.32 6.38 -10.43
CA VAL A 62 7.34 5.28 -10.31
C VAL A 62 5.99 5.80 -9.83
N ILE A 63 5.97 6.71 -8.84
CA ILE A 63 4.73 7.35 -8.37
C ILE A 63 4.05 8.12 -9.53
N ARG A 64 4.82 8.83 -10.35
CA ARG A 64 4.34 9.51 -11.56
C ARG A 64 3.80 8.52 -12.61
N GLU A 65 4.48 7.39 -12.81
CA GLU A 65 4.07 6.34 -13.75
C GLU A 65 2.72 5.71 -13.34
N ILE A 66 2.47 5.55 -12.04
CA ILE A 66 1.20 5.06 -11.51
C ILE A 66 0.08 6.09 -11.67
N GLY A 67 0.37 7.37 -11.39
CA GLY A 67 -0.61 8.45 -11.34
C GLY A 67 -1.74 8.22 -10.33
N PRO A 68 -1.46 7.91 -9.05
CA PRO A 68 -2.50 7.60 -8.09
C PRO A 68 -3.23 8.85 -7.60
N ASP A 69 -4.48 8.68 -7.18
CA ASP A 69 -5.22 9.69 -6.41
C ASP A 69 -4.95 9.56 -4.91
N VAL A 70 -4.65 8.34 -4.43
CA VAL A 70 -4.21 8.08 -3.05
C VAL A 70 -3.10 7.02 -3.08
N ILE A 71 -1.99 7.26 -2.37
CA ILE A 71 -0.90 6.29 -2.26
C ILE A 71 -0.34 6.20 -0.85
N ALA A 72 -0.25 4.97 -0.32
CA ALA A 72 0.52 4.71 0.90
C ALA A 72 1.92 4.20 0.55
N LEU A 73 2.94 4.89 1.06
CA LEU A 73 4.33 4.52 0.94
C LEU A 73 4.82 3.90 2.26
N GLN A 74 5.57 2.80 2.17
CA GLN A 74 6.24 2.18 3.30
C GLN A 74 7.76 2.29 3.16
N GLU A 75 8.47 2.42 4.28
CA GLU A 75 9.92 2.66 4.32
C GLU A 75 10.36 3.95 3.60
N ALA A 76 9.51 4.98 3.62
CA ALA A 76 9.81 6.30 3.04
C ALA A 76 10.67 7.22 3.93
N ASP A 77 11.00 6.76 5.14
CA ASP A 77 11.83 7.46 6.12
C ASP A 77 13.04 6.60 6.52
N ASN A 78 14.11 7.26 6.95
CA ASN A 78 15.21 6.56 7.61
C ASN A 78 14.75 5.85 8.89
N ARG A 79 15.21 4.60 9.08
CA ARG A 79 14.87 3.79 10.28
C ARG A 79 15.73 4.15 11.50
N PHE A 80 16.93 4.67 11.27
CA PHE A 80 17.93 4.99 12.28
C PHE A 80 18.23 6.50 12.28
N GLY A 81 18.76 7.02 13.40
CA GLY A 81 19.08 8.44 13.53
C GLY A 81 17.84 9.33 13.65
N ASP A 82 17.86 10.49 12.98
CA ASP A 82 16.81 11.51 13.03
C ASP A 82 15.55 11.16 12.23
N ARG A 83 15.51 9.97 11.62
CA ARG A 83 14.42 9.47 10.77
C ARG A 83 14.05 10.43 9.64
N ALA A 84 15.04 11.12 9.09
CA ALA A 84 14.83 12.03 7.96
C ALA A 84 14.03 11.35 6.84
N GLY A 85 13.06 12.10 6.32
CA GLY A 85 12.30 11.72 5.15
C GLY A 85 13.20 11.60 3.93
N LEU A 86 12.93 10.62 3.07
CA LEU A 86 13.79 10.26 1.96
C LEU A 86 13.36 10.86 0.61
N LEU A 87 12.17 11.47 0.54
CA LEU A 87 11.55 11.92 -0.69
C LEU A 87 11.46 13.45 -0.72
N ASP A 88 11.55 14.04 -1.90
CA ASP A 88 11.19 15.46 -2.06
C ASP A 88 9.67 15.56 -2.21
N LEU A 89 8.96 15.68 -1.08
CA LEU A 89 7.51 15.74 -1.08
C LEU A 89 6.97 17.00 -1.79
N ALA A 90 7.67 18.13 -1.69
CA ALA A 90 7.26 19.37 -2.36
C ALA A 90 7.32 19.21 -3.88
N ARG A 91 8.36 18.52 -4.37
CA ARG A 91 8.47 18.20 -5.79
C ARG A 91 7.43 17.17 -6.24
N ILE A 92 7.16 16.14 -5.43
CA ILE A 92 6.09 15.17 -5.72
C ILE A 92 4.74 15.90 -5.83
N GLU A 93 4.44 16.79 -4.88
CA GLU A 93 3.23 17.62 -4.91
C GLU A 93 3.17 18.44 -6.20
N HIS A 94 4.24 19.16 -6.54
CA HIS A 94 4.28 19.99 -7.75
C HIS A 94 4.05 19.18 -9.04
N GLU A 95 4.65 17.99 -9.15
CA GLU A 95 4.62 17.19 -10.38
C GLU A 95 3.39 16.29 -10.49
N THR A 96 2.70 15.96 -9.39
CA THR A 96 1.59 14.99 -9.37
C THR A 96 0.28 15.51 -8.78
N GLY A 97 0.34 16.58 -7.99
CA GLY A 97 -0.74 17.07 -7.15
C GLY A 97 -0.94 16.26 -5.86
N LEU A 98 -0.08 15.28 -5.56
CA LEU A 98 -0.16 14.49 -4.34
C LEU A 98 0.40 15.28 -3.15
N VAL A 99 -0.47 15.57 -2.19
CA VAL A 99 -0.10 16.22 -0.92
C VAL A 99 0.01 15.17 0.20
N PRO A 100 0.94 15.34 1.16
CA PRO A 100 1.05 14.44 2.28
C PRO A 100 -0.05 14.67 3.32
N VAL A 101 -0.57 13.58 3.89
CA VAL A 101 -1.38 13.65 5.11
C VAL A 101 -0.49 14.15 6.26
N PRO A 102 -0.90 15.22 6.98
CA PRO A 102 -0.09 15.79 8.04
C PRO A 102 0.04 14.83 9.23
N VAL A 103 1.26 14.65 9.72
CA VAL A 103 1.58 13.80 10.88
C VAL A 103 2.31 14.61 11.94
N SER A 104 1.97 14.38 13.21
CA SER A 104 2.59 15.05 14.35
C SER A 104 3.78 14.25 14.91
N GLY A 105 4.78 14.94 15.44
CA GLY A 105 5.90 14.30 16.15
C GLY A 105 6.84 13.46 15.28
N SER A 106 6.82 13.66 13.96
CA SER A 106 7.67 12.98 12.98
C SER A 106 9.12 13.49 12.98
N GLY A 107 9.40 14.62 13.63
CA GLY A 107 10.69 15.29 13.56
C GLY A 107 11.01 15.69 12.13
N LYS A 108 12.10 15.16 11.58
CA LYS A 108 12.48 15.34 10.16
C LYS A 108 11.89 14.28 9.22
N GLY A 109 11.15 13.31 9.74
CA GLY A 109 10.49 12.28 8.94
C GLY A 109 9.25 12.80 8.22
N HIS A 110 8.94 12.20 7.08
CA HIS A 110 7.71 12.50 6.33
C HIS A 110 6.49 11.83 6.94
N GLY A 111 6.68 10.71 7.62
CA GLY A 111 5.60 9.81 7.96
C GLY A 111 5.55 9.39 9.42
N TRP A 112 4.65 8.45 9.68
CA TRP A 112 4.53 7.79 10.97
C TRP A 112 5.09 6.37 10.89
N ARG A 113 6.24 6.17 11.52
CA ARG A 113 6.94 4.86 11.59
C ARG A 113 7.19 4.27 10.20
N GLY A 114 7.61 5.13 9.26
CA GLY A 114 7.91 4.77 7.89
C GLY A 114 6.70 4.65 6.96
N ASN A 115 5.49 4.97 7.44
CA ASN A 115 4.30 5.11 6.58
C ASN A 115 4.11 6.57 6.20
N VAL A 116 4.04 6.85 4.90
CA VAL A 116 3.62 8.14 4.35
C VAL A 116 2.35 7.90 3.56
N LEU A 117 1.32 8.71 3.77
CA LEU A 117 0.09 8.66 2.98
C LEU A 117 0.00 9.96 2.19
N LEU A 118 -0.11 9.84 0.87
CA LEU A 118 -0.32 10.98 -0.03
C LEU A 118 -1.69 10.87 -0.67
N PHE A 119 -2.33 12.02 -0.92
CA PHE A 119 -3.63 12.10 -1.57
C PHE A 119 -3.69 13.31 -2.51
N LYS A 120 -4.48 13.23 -3.58
CA LYS A 120 -4.54 14.25 -4.62
C LYS A 120 -5.73 15.20 -4.50
N ARG A 121 -6.85 14.70 -3.95
CA ARG A 121 -8.13 15.41 -3.89
C ARG A 121 -8.79 15.21 -2.53
N GLY A 122 -9.50 16.24 -2.08
CA GLY A 122 -10.23 16.24 -0.82
C GLY A 122 -9.53 17.04 0.28
N THR A 123 -10.09 17.00 1.48
CA THR A 123 -9.57 17.66 2.68
C THR A 123 -9.43 16.63 3.79
N VAL A 124 -8.29 16.65 4.48
CA VAL A 124 -8.08 15.78 5.65
C VAL A 124 -8.86 16.35 6.83
N ARG A 125 -9.81 15.57 7.35
CA ARG A 125 -10.64 15.92 8.50
C ARG A 125 -10.01 15.50 9.82
N ASP A 126 -9.47 14.29 9.86
CA ASP A 126 -8.84 13.73 11.05
C ASP A 126 -7.68 12.80 10.69
N VAL A 127 -6.70 12.71 11.59
CA VAL A 127 -5.51 11.88 11.46
C VAL A 127 -5.20 11.20 12.78
N HIS A 128 -5.15 9.86 12.78
CA HIS A 128 -4.73 9.08 13.93
C HIS A 128 -3.43 8.31 13.64
N GLN A 129 -2.44 8.55 14.49
CA GLN A 129 -1.13 7.89 14.44
C GLN A 129 -1.08 6.74 15.46
N ILE A 130 -1.16 5.50 14.97
CA ILE A 130 -1.28 4.32 15.84
C ILE A 130 0.06 3.61 15.97
N LYS A 131 0.48 3.35 17.20
CA LYS A 131 1.62 2.47 17.49
C LYS A 131 1.14 1.02 17.44
N LEU A 132 1.73 0.23 16.54
CA LEU A 132 1.38 -1.19 16.41
C LEU A 132 2.28 -2.05 17.31
N PRO A 133 1.72 -3.04 18.04
CA PRO A 133 2.49 -3.87 18.96
C PRO A 133 3.50 -4.75 18.23
N GLY A 134 4.67 -4.99 18.84
CA GLY A 134 5.70 -5.87 18.28
C GLY A 134 7.11 -5.41 18.63
N LEU A 135 8.09 -6.24 18.28
CA LEU A 135 9.51 -5.94 18.49
C LEU A 135 10.01 -4.80 17.59
N GLU A 136 9.49 -4.76 16.36
CA GLU A 136 9.82 -3.70 15.43
C GLU A 136 8.90 -2.49 15.63
N PRO A 137 9.42 -1.26 15.51
CA PRO A 137 8.62 -0.04 15.66
C PRO A 137 7.69 0.16 14.46
N ARG A 138 6.60 -0.63 14.38
CA ARG A 138 5.57 -0.54 13.33
C ARG A 138 4.45 0.41 13.71
N GLY A 139 3.76 0.94 12.71
CA GLY A 139 2.63 1.86 12.91
C GLY A 139 1.60 1.75 11.80
N ALA A 140 0.43 2.30 12.09
CA ALA A 140 -0.59 2.60 11.11
C ALA A 140 -0.91 4.10 11.15
N LEU A 141 -1.17 4.67 9.98
CA LEU A 141 -1.66 6.04 9.82
C LEU A 141 -3.10 5.94 9.31
N VAL A 142 -4.04 6.43 10.10
CA VAL A 142 -5.46 6.50 9.73
C VAL A 142 -5.74 7.95 9.35
N ALA A 143 -6.20 8.18 8.13
CA ALA A 143 -6.63 9.49 7.67
C ALA A 143 -8.09 9.43 7.24
N GLU A 144 -8.86 10.43 7.64
CA GLU A 144 -10.23 10.62 7.18
C GLU A 144 -10.25 11.78 6.19
N ILE A 145 -10.67 11.50 4.96
CA ILE A 145 -10.61 12.45 3.85
C ILE A 145 -12.03 12.73 3.37
N ASP A 146 -12.42 13.99 3.41
CA ASP A 146 -13.60 14.53 2.73
C ASP A 146 -13.26 14.74 1.25
N LEU A 147 -13.82 13.91 0.36
CA LEU A 147 -13.53 14.02 -1.07
C LEU A 147 -14.37 15.12 -1.73
N ASP A 148 -15.58 15.30 -1.23
CA ASP A 148 -16.51 16.38 -1.52
C ASP A 148 -17.56 16.47 -0.38
N GLU A 149 -18.60 17.29 -0.57
CA GLU A 149 -19.66 17.53 0.43
C GLU A 149 -20.44 16.27 0.86
N THR A 150 -20.41 15.20 0.07
CA THR A 150 -21.24 14.01 0.28
C THR A 150 -20.44 12.73 0.43
N ARG A 151 -19.19 12.69 -0.06
CA ARG A 151 -18.35 11.50 -0.09
C ARG A 151 -17.14 11.64 0.81
N THR A 152 -16.94 10.61 1.63
CA THR A 152 -15.83 10.52 2.58
C THR A 152 -15.12 9.20 2.41
N LEU A 153 -13.82 9.18 2.69
CA LEU A 153 -12.99 7.99 2.61
C LEU A 153 -12.05 7.96 3.82
N ARG A 154 -12.07 6.86 4.56
CA ARG A 154 -11.04 6.55 5.55
C ARG A 154 -9.97 5.71 4.90
N VAL A 155 -8.71 6.09 5.10
CA VAL A 155 -7.56 5.37 4.60
C VAL A 155 -6.66 4.97 5.75
N ILE A 156 -6.39 3.68 5.87
CA ILE A 156 -5.46 3.09 6.84
C ILE A 156 -4.22 2.65 6.06
N ALA A 157 -3.14 3.41 6.20
CA ALA A 157 -1.82 3.03 5.70
C ALA A 157 -1.07 2.25 6.80
N ALA A 158 -0.66 1.01 6.53
CA ALA A 158 -0.01 0.17 7.54
C ALA A 158 1.22 -0.58 7.00
N HIS A 159 2.21 -0.77 7.86
CA HIS A 159 3.35 -1.65 7.59
C HIS A 159 3.46 -2.64 8.75
N LEU A 160 3.05 -3.89 8.53
CA LEU A 160 3.03 -4.90 9.58
C LEU A 160 4.39 -5.55 9.79
N GLY A 161 4.59 -6.12 10.98
CA GLY A 161 5.86 -6.74 11.38
C GLY A 161 6.17 -8.06 10.66
N LEU A 162 7.44 -8.45 10.69
CA LEU A 162 7.91 -9.68 10.03
C LEU A 162 7.51 -10.97 10.76
N LEU A 163 7.24 -10.91 12.06
CA LEU A 163 6.82 -12.06 12.86
C LEU A 163 5.31 -12.28 12.75
N ARG A 164 4.88 -13.53 12.45
CA ARG A 164 3.46 -13.88 12.32
C ARG A 164 2.64 -13.50 13.56
N ARG A 165 3.16 -13.78 14.76
CA ARG A 165 2.48 -13.42 16.02
C ARG A 165 2.27 -11.92 16.14
N SER A 166 3.30 -11.11 15.84
CA SER A 166 3.17 -9.65 15.81
C SER A 166 2.09 -9.24 14.82
N ARG A 167 2.09 -9.76 13.59
CA ARG A 167 1.03 -9.43 12.61
C ARG A 167 -0.37 -9.74 13.11
N SER A 168 -0.56 -10.88 13.78
CA SER A 168 -1.86 -11.24 14.35
C SER A 168 -2.32 -10.23 15.41
N GLU A 169 -1.44 -9.79 16.31
CA GLU A 169 -1.77 -8.75 17.29
C GLU A 169 -2.04 -7.39 16.63
N GLN A 170 -1.22 -7.03 15.64
CA GLN A 170 -1.38 -5.76 14.91
C GLN A 170 -2.68 -5.74 14.10
N ALA A 171 -3.06 -6.86 13.49
CA ALA A 171 -4.34 -7.00 12.80
C ALA A 171 -5.53 -6.84 13.75
N ARG A 172 -5.42 -7.30 15.00
CA ARG A 172 -6.46 -7.03 16.03
C ARG A 172 -6.55 -5.56 16.38
N VAL A 173 -5.41 -4.87 16.56
CA VAL A 173 -5.42 -3.42 16.79
C VAL A 173 -6.10 -2.67 15.63
N VAL A 174 -5.88 -3.09 14.38
CA VAL A 174 -6.60 -2.51 13.23
C VAL A 174 -8.11 -2.75 13.32
N LEU A 175 -8.57 -3.92 13.76
CA LEU A 175 -9.99 -4.19 14.00
C LEU A 175 -10.57 -3.36 15.15
N ASP A 176 -9.81 -3.16 16.22
CA ASP A 176 -10.25 -2.38 17.37
C ASP A 176 -10.44 -0.90 16.98
N ILE A 177 -9.56 -0.35 16.15
CA ILE A 177 -9.76 0.99 15.56
C ILE A 177 -11.08 1.04 14.79
N MET A 178 -11.38 0.00 14.02
CA MET A 178 -12.60 -0.03 13.21
C MET A 178 -13.87 -0.16 14.03
N SER A 179 -13.83 -0.91 15.13
CA SER A 179 -15.00 -1.14 15.99
C SER A 179 -15.36 0.07 16.85
N ASN A 180 -14.40 0.96 17.14
CA ASN A 180 -14.57 2.12 18.02
C ASN A 180 -14.94 3.41 17.27
N GLN A 181 -15.32 3.31 16.00
CA GLN A 181 -15.51 4.45 15.11
C GLN A 181 -16.75 4.25 14.25
N ASP A 182 -17.40 5.34 13.83
CA ASP A 182 -18.54 5.25 12.91
C ASP A 182 -18.15 4.57 11.59
N GLU A 183 -19.05 3.73 11.08
CA GLU A 183 -18.88 3.06 9.79
C GLU A 183 -18.81 4.11 8.67
N ARG A 184 -17.85 3.90 7.76
CA ARG A 184 -17.65 4.71 6.56
C ARG A 184 -16.83 3.92 5.54
N PRO A 185 -16.84 4.30 4.24
CA PRO A 185 -15.96 3.68 3.25
C PRO A 185 -14.51 3.72 3.74
N THR A 186 -13.91 2.55 3.91
CA THR A 186 -12.57 2.42 4.50
C THR A 186 -11.70 1.52 3.66
N LEU A 187 -10.50 2.02 3.32
CA LEU A 187 -9.42 1.27 2.70
C LEU A 187 -8.33 0.97 3.71
N LEU A 188 -7.87 -0.28 3.74
CA LEU A 188 -6.59 -0.66 4.33
C LEU A 188 -5.62 -0.96 3.21
N LEU A 189 -4.49 -0.24 3.15
CA LEU A 189 -3.43 -0.49 2.19
C LEU A 189 -2.04 -0.45 2.81
N GLY A 190 -1.15 -1.31 2.32
CA GLY A 190 0.20 -1.39 2.85
C GLY A 190 0.94 -2.70 2.60
N ASP A 191 2.21 -2.72 2.99
CA ASP A 191 2.99 -3.95 3.17
C ASP A 191 2.55 -4.66 4.45
N LEU A 192 1.69 -5.66 4.30
CA LEU A 192 1.16 -6.42 5.43
C LEU A 192 2.03 -7.63 5.77
N ASN A 193 3.15 -7.85 5.07
CA ASN A 193 4.12 -8.92 5.31
C ASN A 193 3.49 -10.34 5.41
N GLU A 194 2.37 -10.57 4.72
CA GLU A 194 1.61 -11.81 4.83
C GLU A 194 1.18 -12.38 3.47
N TRP A 195 2.01 -13.27 2.95
CA TRP A 195 1.75 -13.98 1.69
C TRP A 195 0.83 -15.20 1.84
N ARG A 196 0.60 -15.71 3.07
CA ARG A 196 -0.25 -16.90 3.26
C ARG A 196 -1.72 -16.53 3.14
N LEU A 197 -2.50 -17.46 2.59
CA LEU A 197 -3.94 -17.34 2.43
C LEU A 197 -4.70 -18.23 3.43
N GLY A 198 -6.00 -17.96 3.55
CA GLY A 198 -6.93 -18.75 4.36
C GLY A 198 -6.54 -18.82 5.84
N ASN A 199 -6.75 -19.99 6.45
CA ASN A 199 -6.58 -20.20 7.90
C ASN A 199 -5.15 -19.99 8.42
N ARG A 200 -4.14 -20.04 7.54
CA ARG A 200 -2.74 -19.85 7.94
C ARG A 200 -2.34 -18.38 7.97
N SER A 201 -3.10 -17.51 7.30
CA SER A 201 -2.85 -16.08 7.21
C SER A 201 -3.02 -15.38 8.56
N ALA A 202 -2.10 -14.48 8.91
CA ALA A 202 -2.30 -13.57 10.03
C ALA A 202 -3.43 -12.55 9.74
N LEU A 203 -3.75 -12.31 8.47
CA LEU A 203 -4.78 -11.37 8.03
C LEU A 203 -6.20 -11.95 8.08
N LYS A 204 -6.36 -13.25 8.38
CA LYS A 204 -7.67 -13.90 8.46
C LYS A 204 -8.65 -13.11 9.33
N THR A 205 -8.18 -12.55 10.45
CA THR A 205 -9.03 -11.80 11.37
C THR A 205 -9.59 -10.53 10.73
N LEU A 206 -8.87 -9.90 9.80
CA LEU A 206 -9.31 -8.68 9.11
C LEU A 206 -10.51 -8.93 8.19
N HIS A 207 -10.74 -10.18 7.75
CA HIS A 207 -11.87 -10.52 6.88
C HIS A 207 -13.23 -10.26 7.54
N ALA A 208 -13.32 -10.20 8.87
CA ALA A 208 -14.54 -9.86 9.57
C ALA A 208 -15.02 -8.43 9.27
N THR A 209 -14.08 -7.51 9.00
CA THR A 209 -14.39 -6.08 8.75
C THR A 209 -14.16 -5.70 7.29
N PHE A 210 -13.10 -6.22 6.66
CA PHE A 210 -12.72 -5.90 5.28
C PHE A 210 -13.26 -6.92 4.26
N GLY A 211 -14.17 -7.79 4.68
CA GLY A 211 -14.78 -8.81 3.85
C GLY A 211 -13.77 -9.74 3.16
N PHE A 212 -14.19 -10.29 2.03
CA PHE A 212 -13.30 -11.07 1.18
C PHE A 212 -12.33 -10.15 0.45
N THR A 213 -11.05 -10.28 0.80
CA THR A 213 -9.96 -9.60 0.12
C THR A 213 -9.95 -9.94 -1.38
N PRO A 214 -9.69 -8.99 -2.29
CA PRO A 214 -9.37 -9.28 -3.68
C PRO A 214 -8.27 -10.33 -3.81
N ALA A 215 -8.14 -10.96 -4.98
CA ALA A 215 -7.12 -11.97 -5.22
C ALA A 215 -5.73 -11.47 -4.78
N ALA A 216 -4.99 -12.29 -4.03
CA ALA A 216 -3.67 -11.91 -3.54
C ALA A 216 -2.69 -11.81 -4.71
N VAL A 217 -2.28 -10.58 -5.03
CA VAL A 217 -1.37 -10.29 -6.15
C VAL A 217 0.08 -10.32 -5.68
N PRO A 218 0.95 -11.15 -6.28
CA PRO A 218 2.37 -11.13 -5.97
C PRO A 218 3.06 -9.82 -6.35
N THR A 219 3.77 -9.23 -5.40
CA THR A 219 4.53 -7.98 -5.54
C THR A 219 6.02 -8.15 -5.21
N PHE A 220 6.38 -9.25 -4.54
CA PHE A 220 7.74 -9.49 -4.05
C PHE A 220 8.27 -10.88 -4.49
N PRO A 221 9.57 -11.01 -4.80
CA PRO A 221 10.50 -9.94 -5.11
C PRO A 221 10.18 -9.30 -6.47
N SER A 222 10.47 -8.02 -6.65
CA SER A 222 10.04 -7.25 -7.81
C SER A 222 10.52 -7.82 -9.16
N GLY A 223 11.70 -8.42 -9.21
CA GLY A 223 12.24 -9.07 -10.42
C GLY A 223 11.60 -10.41 -10.80
N LEU A 224 10.95 -11.09 -9.85
CA LEU A 224 10.18 -12.32 -10.05
C LEU A 224 9.08 -12.42 -8.97
N PRO A 225 7.97 -11.66 -9.12
CA PRO A 225 6.97 -11.51 -8.07
C PRO A 225 6.25 -12.84 -7.79
N VAL A 226 6.43 -13.42 -6.61
CA VAL A 226 5.82 -14.71 -6.22
C VAL A 226 5.15 -14.67 -4.84
N LEU A 227 5.46 -13.68 -4.01
CA LEU A 227 4.86 -13.45 -2.70
C LEU A 227 3.99 -12.20 -2.78
N ALA A 228 2.74 -12.34 -2.35
CA ALA A 228 1.82 -11.23 -2.18
C ALA A 228 2.01 -10.69 -0.76
N LEU A 229 2.93 -9.74 -0.53
CA LEU A 229 3.12 -9.14 0.80
C LEU A 229 2.24 -7.92 1.00
N ASP A 230 2.10 -7.12 -0.06
CA ASP A 230 1.28 -5.91 -0.11
C ASP A 230 -0.21 -6.25 -0.28
N ARG A 231 -1.09 -5.49 0.37
CA ARG A 231 -2.55 -5.67 0.26
C ARG A 231 -3.26 -4.32 0.09
N ILE A 232 -4.40 -4.40 -0.60
CA ILE A 232 -5.44 -3.37 -0.62
C ILE A 232 -6.75 -4.08 -0.24
N MET A 233 -7.40 -3.64 0.81
CA MET A 233 -8.63 -4.23 1.36
C MET A 233 -9.65 -3.11 1.59
N ALA A 234 -10.94 -3.42 1.45
CA ALA A 234 -12.03 -2.46 1.67
C ALA A 234 -13.11 -3.05 2.57
N ASN A 235 -13.71 -2.23 3.43
CA ASN A 235 -14.80 -2.68 4.31
C ASN A 235 -16.15 -2.85 3.60
N ARG A 236 -16.30 -2.29 2.40
CA ARG A 236 -17.51 -2.40 1.57
C ARG A 236 -17.26 -3.30 0.36
N HIS A 237 -18.19 -4.22 0.14
CA HIS A 237 -18.11 -5.14 -1.00
C HIS A 237 -18.20 -4.37 -2.33
N GLY A 238 -17.35 -4.73 -3.30
CA GLY A 238 -17.32 -4.09 -4.62
C GLY A 238 -16.63 -2.73 -4.67
N MET A 239 -16.21 -2.17 -3.52
CA MET A 239 -15.53 -0.88 -3.45
C MET A 239 -14.15 -0.91 -4.13
N VAL A 240 -13.44 -2.04 -4.08
CA VAL A 240 -12.12 -2.22 -4.72
C VAL A 240 -12.22 -3.17 -5.89
N SER A 241 -11.65 -2.79 -7.02
CA SER A 241 -11.57 -3.60 -8.24
C SER A 241 -10.21 -3.48 -8.91
N SER A 242 -9.91 -4.39 -9.86
CA SER A 242 -8.68 -4.38 -10.67
C SER A 242 -7.38 -4.23 -9.87
N VAL A 243 -7.26 -5.04 -8.82
CA VAL A 243 -6.04 -5.11 -8.01
C VAL A 243 -4.93 -5.76 -8.83
N GLU A 244 -3.86 -5.03 -9.11
CA GLU A 244 -2.74 -5.49 -9.92
C GLU A 244 -1.41 -4.91 -9.44
N ALA A 245 -0.32 -5.65 -9.68
CA ALA A 245 1.02 -5.14 -9.49
C ALA A 245 1.39 -4.22 -10.66
N HIS A 246 1.89 -3.04 -10.35
CA HIS A 246 2.46 -2.12 -11.33
C HIS A 246 3.85 -2.61 -11.74
N ASP A 247 3.89 -3.59 -12.66
CA ASP A 247 5.09 -4.33 -13.05
C ASP A 247 5.75 -3.76 -14.32
N THR A 248 6.55 -2.71 -14.15
CA THR A 248 7.20 -1.96 -15.23
C THR A 248 8.73 -2.14 -15.14
N PRO A 249 9.50 -1.89 -16.21
CA PRO A 249 10.95 -1.93 -16.14
C PRO A 249 11.52 -1.02 -15.04
N LEU A 250 10.89 0.13 -14.81
CA LEU A 250 11.28 1.08 -13.77
C LEU A 250 10.97 0.53 -12.37
N SER A 251 9.73 0.08 -12.12
CA SER A 251 9.33 -0.38 -10.78
C SER A 251 10.10 -1.62 -10.31
N ARG A 252 10.49 -2.51 -11.24
CA ARG A 252 11.36 -3.67 -10.96
C ARG A 252 12.76 -3.31 -10.42
N VAL A 253 13.28 -2.16 -10.82
CA VAL A 253 14.61 -1.70 -10.39
C VAL A 253 14.50 -0.78 -9.18
N ALA A 254 13.40 -0.03 -9.07
CA ALA A 254 13.21 1.00 -8.07
C ALA A 254 13.13 0.50 -6.62
N SER A 255 12.57 -0.70 -6.39
CA SER A 255 12.43 -1.33 -5.08
C SER A 255 12.45 -2.86 -5.23
N ASP A 256 12.66 -3.58 -4.13
CA ASP A 256 12.45 -5.03 -4.05
C ASP A 256 10.96 -5.43 -4.03
N HIS A 257 10.05 -4.46 -3.87
CA HIS A 257 8.61 -4.61 -4.06
C HIS A 257 8.16 -3.95 -5.38
N LEU A 258 7.14 -4.53 -6.02
CA LEU A 258 6.33 -3.82 -7.00
C LEU A 258 5.21 -3.03 -6.28
N PRO A 259 4.85 -1.84 -6.75
CA PRO A 259 3.66 -1.15 -6.28
C PRO A 259 2.41 -2.00 -6.54
N LEU A 260 1.48 -2.03 -5.59
CA LEU A 260 0.16 -2.62 -5.75
C LEU A 260 -0.84 -1.51 -6.03
N THR A 261 -1.69 -1.68 -7.04
CA THR A 261 -2.62 -0.64 -7.51
C THR A 261 -4.03 -1.20 -7.66
N ALA A 262 -5.06 -0.38 -7.47
CA ALA A 262 -6.45 -0.76 -7.61
C ALA A 262 -7.34 0.42 -8.02
N PHE A 263 -8.53 0.13 -8.54
CA PHE A 263 -9.59 1.12 -8.68
C PHE A 263 -10.52 1.07 -7.47
N VAL A 264 -11.00 2.25 -7.07
CA VAL A 264 -11.93 2.44 -5.96
C VAL A 264 -13.19 3.15 -6.44
N SER A 265 -14.35 2.57 -6.12
CA SER A 265 -15.67 3.15 -6.37
C SER A 265 -16.36 3.42 -5.03
N LEU A 266 -16.78 4.66 -4.80
CA LEU A 266 -17.36 5.15 -3.54
C LEU A 266 -18.86 5.41 -3.64
#